data_AF-A9SIP9-F1
#
_entry.id   AF-A9SIP9-F1
#
_cell.length_a   1.000
_cell.length_b   1.000
_cell.length_c   1.000
_cell.angle_alpha   90.00
_cell.angle_beta   90.00
_cell.angle_gamma   90.00
#
_symmetry.space_group_name_H-M   'P 1'
#
loop_
_entity.id
_entity.type
_entity.pdbx_description
1 polymer ?
#
loop_
_entity_poly.entity_id
_entity_poly.type
_entity_poly.pdbx_seq_one_letter_code
_entity_poly.pdbx_strand_id
1 'polypeptide(L)'
;MADDEDNGSSVLDVDTYVETESPEVIIARIEGKSRQVERLLRIPQYTEALETALMDAPTQTRDERCKSANWLLVHRVLMATKDVDGLLMGLNPELHDILMKYLYRGLATGDRITCDLCLRLHEKLYDMAGIGCIMRAISDTQNLV
;
A
#
# COMPACT_ATOMS: atom_id res chain seq x y z
N MET A 1 -47.37 -32.65 -12.28
CA MET A 1 -48.14 -32.55 -11.03
C MET A 1 -47.24 -33.05 -9.92
N ALA A 2 -46.40 -32.25 -9.28
CA ALA A 2 -46.16 -30.79 -9.20
C ALA A 2 -44.62 -30.58 -9.21
N ASP A 3 -44.02 -29.62 -9.90
CA ASP A 3 -43.98 -28.15 -9.70
C ASP A 3 -43.28 -27.72 -8.38
N ASP A 4 -42.13 -27.05 -8.56
CA ASP A 4 -41.52 -25.95 -7.77
C ASP A 4 -41.05 -26.24 -6.32
N GLU A 5 -39.95 -25.71 -5.77
CA GLU A 5 -39.33 -24.37 -5.92
C GLU A 5 -37.80 -24.36 -5.76
N ASP A 6 -37.21 -23.46 -6.55
CA ASP A 6 -35.99 -22.69 -6.33
C ASP A 6 -35.81 -22.18 -4.89
N ASN A 7 -34.58 -22.23 -4.37
CA ASN A 7 -34.15 -21.20 -3.42
C ASN A 7 -32.63 -21.03 -3.56
N GLY A 8 -32.27 -20.18 -4.52
CA GLY A 8 -30.97 -19.57 -4.63
C GLY A 8 -30.48 -19.03 -3.27
N SER A 9 -29.37 -19.59 -2.80
CA SER A 9 -28.50 -18.82 -1.92
C SER A 9 -27.70 -17.91 -2.85
N SER A 10 -28.23 -16.71 -3.05
CA SER A 10 -27.53 -15.58 -3.65
C SER A 10 -26.14 -15.49 -3.02
N VAL A 11 -25.12 -15.81 -3.80
CA VAL A 11 -23.77 -15.34 -3.50
C VAL A 11 -23.92 -13.83 -3.38
N LEU A 12 -23.78 -13.33 -2.15
CA LEU A 12 -23.83 -11.91 -1.87
C LEU A 12 -22.59 -11.30 -2.54
N ASP A 13 -22.75 -10.92 -3.81
CA ASP A 13 -21.90 -9.98 -4.53
C ASP A 13 -22.09 -8.61 -3.86
N VAL A 14 -21.53 -8.46 -2.66
CA VAL A 14 -21.53 -7.21 -1.91
C VAL A 14 -20.08 -6.81 -1.72
N ASP A 15 -19.48 -6.38 -2.82
CA ASP A 15 -18.46 -5.34 -2.76
C ASP A 15 -18.54 -4.51 -4.04
N THR A 16 -19.64 -3.75 -4.18
CA THR A 16 -19.76 -2.69 -5.19
C THR A 16 -18.75 -1.60 -4.84
N TYR A 17 -17.51 -1.82 -5.25
CA TYR A 17 -16.46 -0.83 -5.25
C TYR A 17 -16.86 0.32 -6.16
N VAL A 18 -17.09 1.49 -5.58
CA VAL A 18 -17.37 2.71 -6.33
C VAL A 18 -16.05 3.45 -6.50
N GLU A 19 -15.54 3.52 -7.74
CA GLU A 19 -14.45 4.43 -8.06
C GLU A 19 -14.95 5.86 -7.86
N THR A 20 -14.40 6.55 -6.86
CA THR A 20 -14.87 7.87 -6.41
C THR A 20 -14.21 9.01 -7.18
N GLU A 21 -13.01 8.78 -7.71
CA GLU A 21 -12.18 9.78 -8.39
C GLU A 21 -11.68 9.25 -9.74
N SER A 22 -11.56 10.14 -10.73
CA SER A 22 -10.99 9.75 -12.02
C SER A 22 -9.48 9.44 -11.87
N PRO A 23 -8.94 8.47 -12.64
CA PRO A 23 -7.52 8.13 -12.59
C PRO A 23 -6.59 9.33 -12.80
N GLU A 24 -6.99 10.31 -13.61
CA GLU A 24 -6.20 11.51 -13.89
C GLU A 24 -6.03 12.39 -12.65
N VAL A 25 -7.07 12.52 -11.82
CA VAL A 25 -7.01 13.29 -10.57
C VAL A 25 -6.09 12.60 -9.57
N ILE A 26 -6.17 11.27 -9.48
CA ILE A 26 -5.31 10.46 -8.62
C ILE A 26 -3.85 10.60 -9.04
N ILE A 27 -3.55 10.49 -10.34
CA ILE A 27 -2.19 10.68 -10.87
C ILE A 27 -1.67 12.09 -10.57
N ALA A 28 -2.47 13.13 -10.80
CA ALA A 28 -2.06 14.51 -10.51
C ALA A 28 -1.72 14.72 -9.02
N ARG A 29 -2.47 14.09 -8.11
CA ARG A 29 -2.16 14.08 -6.67
C ARG A 29 -0.84 13.36 -6.39
N ILE A 30 -0.62 12.18 -6.97
CA ILE A 30 0.63 11.42 -6.83
C ILE A 30 1.83 12.23 -7.33
N GLU A 31 1.71 12.93 -8.46
CA GLU A 31 2.75 13.82 -8.98
C GLU A 31 3.05 14.99 -8.03
N GLY A 32 2.01 15.53 -7.38
CA GLY A 32 2.15 16.52 -6.31
C GLY A 32 2.99 15.99 -5.14
N LYS A 33 2.65 14.80 -4.64
CA LYS A 33 3.39 14.11 -3.56
C LYS A 33 4.83 13.79 -3.99
N SER A 34 5.04 13.39 -5.24
CA SER A 34 6.36 13.07 -5.79
C SER A 34 7.37 14.21 -5.61
N ARG A 35 6.98 15.45 -5.95
CA ARG A 35 7.83 16.63 -5.75
C ARG A 35 8.19 16.87 -4.29
N GLN A 36 7.25 16.63 -3.38
CA GLN A 36 7.48 16.78 -1.94
C GLN A 36 8.43 15.71 -1.40
N VAL A 37 8.21 14.45 -1.77
CA VAL A 37 9.09 13.34 -1.39
C VAL A 37 10.50 13.56 -1.92
N GLU A 38 10.67 13.99 -3.17
CA GLU A 38 12.00 14.29 -3.72
C GLU A 38 12.74 15.38 -2.94
N ARG A 39 12.02 16.38 -2.42
CA ARG A 39 12.59 17.41 -1.54
C ARG A 39 13.04 16.80 -0.21
N LEU A 40 12.18 16.00 0.43
CA LEU A 40 12.46 15.37 1.73
C LEU A 40 13.63 14.36 1.63
N LEU A 41 13.77 13.66 0.50
CA LEU A 41 14.89 12.76 0.26
C LEU A 41 16.25 13.48 0.10
N ARG A 42 16.26 14.77 -0.27
CA ARG A 42 17.50 15.58 -0.31
C ARG A 42 17.96 16.02 1.07
N ILE A 43 17.02 16.24 1.99
CA ILE A 43 17.28 16.62 3.38
C ILE A 43 16.87 15.46 4.29
N PRO A 44 17.71 14.41 4.43
CA PRO A 44 17.39 13.00 4.72
C PRO A 44 16.28 12.73 5.77
N GLN A 45 15.05 13.13 5.45
CA GLN A 45 13.85 13.04 6.27
C GLN A 45 13.02 11.88 5.73
N TYR A 46 13.57 10.68 5.85
CA TYR A 46 13.00 9.48 5.24
C TYR A 46 11.64 9.11 5.81
N THR A 47 11.42 9.30 7.11
CA THR A 47 10.15 9.03 7.77
C THR A 47 9.04 9.93 7.22
N GLU A 48 9.24 11.24 7.22
CA GLU A 48 8.25 12.19 6.67
C GLU A 48 8.02 11.96 5.16
N ALA A 49 9.07 11.59 4.43
CA ALA A 49 8.95 11.22 3.02
C ALA A 49 8.07 9.97 2.83
N LEU A 50 8.24 8.96 3.69
CA LEU A 50 7.45 7.74 3.64
C LEU A 50 6.00 8.02 4.01
N GLU A 51 5.76 8.79 5.07
CA GLU A 51 4.42 9.23 5.48
C GLU A 51 3.71 9.95 4.33
N THR A 52 4.40 10.90 3.68
CA THR A 52 3.87 11.59 2.51
C THR A 52 3.52 10.62 1.38
N ALA A 53 4.34 9.60 1.12
CA ALA A 53 4.07 8.63 0.06
C ALA A 53 2.89 7.69 0.38
N LEU A 54 2.72 7.33 1.65
CA LEU A 54 1.68 6.43 2.14
C LEU A 54 0.33 7.11 2.37
N MET A 55 0.32 8.40 2.73
CA MET A 55 -0.90 9.19 2.86
C MET A 55 -1.63 9.29 1.51
N ASP A 56 -2.96 9.22 1.56
CA ASP A 56 -3.84 9.23 0.39
C ASP A 56 -3.38 8.24 -0.69
N ALA A 57 -2.95 7.04 -0.28
CA ALA A 57 -2.68 5.94 -1.20
C ALA A 57 -3.91 5.67 -2.06
N PRO A 58 -3.75 5.31 -3.35
CA PRO A 58 -4.84 5.14 -4.31
C PRO A 58 -5.67 3.87 -4.03
N THR A 59 -6.27 3.80 -2.84
CA THR A 59 -7.04 2.67 -2.35
C THR A 59 -8.45 2.58 -2.94
N GLN A 60 -8.84 3.59 -3.71
CA GLN A 60 -10.17 3.71 -4.33
C GLN A 60 -10.13 3.76 -5.86
N THR A 61 -9.05 3.24 -6.49
CA THR A 61 -9.05 2.90 -7.92
C THR A 61 -8.60 1.46 -8.25
N ARG A 62 -9.18 0.88 -9.31
CA ARG A 62 -8.68 -0.37 -9.94
C ARG A 62 -7.62 -0.10 -11.00
N ASP A 63 -7.31 1.16 -11.30
CA ASP A 63 -6.34 1.54 -12.32
C ASP A 63 -4.91 1.24 -11.85
N GLU A 64 -4.30 0.22 -12.47
CA GLU A 64 -2.93 -0.22 -12.17
C GLU A 64 -1.87 0.86 -12.41
N ARG A 65 -2.14 1.86 -13.25
CA ARG A 65 -1.23 2.99 -13.47
C ARG A 65 -1.13 3.84 -12.21
N CYS A 66 -2.27 4.10 -11.55
CA CYS A 66 -2.31 4.86 -10.29
C CYS A 66 -1.58 4.12 -9.17
N LYS A 67 -1.87 2.82 -9.01
CA LYS A 67 -1.21 1.97 -8.01
C LYS A 67 0.30 1.90 -8.23
N SER A 68 0.72 1.69 -9.48
CA SER A 68 2.13 1.62 -9.85
C SER A 68 2.84 2.96 -9.67
N ALA A 69 2.18 4.09 -9.98
CA ALA A 69 2.74 5.41 -9.76
C ALA A 69 2.99 5.67 -8.25
N ASN A 70 2.05 5.34 -7.37
CA ASN A 70 2.25 5.52 -5.94
C ASN A 70 3.27 4.51 -5.37
N TRP A 71 3.30 3.28 -5.88
CA TRP A 71 4.34 2.32 -5.51
C TRP A 71 5.74 2.81 -5.83
N LEU A 72 5.97 3.35 -7.03
CA LEU A 72 7.29 3.88 -7.40
C LEU A 72 7.76 4.97 -6.42
N LEU A 73 6.81 5.75 -5.89
CA LEU A 73 7.10 6.75 -4.87
C LEU A 73 7.51 6.12 -3.54
N VAL A 74 6.72 5.16 -3.03
CA VAL A 74 7.01 4.43 -1.79
C VAL A 74 8.34 3.68 -1.91
N HIS A 75 8.52 2.92 -2.98
CA HIS A 75 9.73 2.14 -3.27
C HIS A 75 10.98 3.00 -3.28
N ARG A 76 10.91 4.20 -3.87
CA ARG A 76 12.03 5.15 -3.87
C ARG A 76 12.44 5.56 -2.47
N VAL A 77 11.49 5.81 -1.56
CA VAL A 77 11.80 6.16 -0.16
C VAL A 77 12.41 4.98 0.57
N LEU A 78 11.83 3.78 0.42
CA LEU A 78 12.35 2.56 1.03
C LEU A 78 13.79 2.28 0.59
N MET A 79 14.10 2.44 -0.70
CA MET A 79 15.46 2.24 -1.23
C MET A 79 16.46 3.31 -0.81
N ALA A 80 15.99 4.51 -0.44
CA ALA A 80 16.87 5.61 -0.07
C ALA A 80 17.36 5.50 1.39
N THR A 81 16.61 4.84 2.27
CA THR A 81 17.01 4.68 3.67
C THR A 81 18.00 3.53 3.86
N LYS A 82 18.96 3.73 4.75
CA LYS A 82 19.83 2.66 5.28
C LYS A 82 19.44 2.24 6.69
N ASP A 83 18.74 3.11 7.40
CA ASP A 83 18.28 2.90 8.77
C ASP A 83 16.80 2.52 8.74
N VAL A 84 16.55 1.21 8.69
CA VAL A 84 15.19 0.66 8.63
C VAL A 84 14.51 0.75 10.00
N ASP A 85 15.25 0.47 11.08
CA ASP A 85 14.70 0.52 12.44
C ASP A 85 14.27 1.95 12.78
N GLY A 86 15.14 2.95 12.54
CA GLY A 86 14.82 4.36 12.77
C GLY A 86 13.66 4.87 11.90
N LEU A 87 13.59 4.45 10.63
CA LEU A 87 12.49 4.79 9.73
C LEU A 87 11.14 4.33 10.32
N LEU A 88 11.07 3.07 10.73
CA LEU A 88 9.82 2.47 11.20
C LEU A 88 9.43 2.95 12.61
N MET A 89 10.41 3.18 13.51
CA MET A 89 10.12 3.74 14.84
C MET A 89 9.52 5.15 14.77
N GLY A 90 9.90 5.93 13.75
CA GLY A 90 9.35 7.28 13.54
C GLY A 90 8.03 7.31 12.78
N LEU A 91 7.64 6.20 12.14
CA LEU A 91 6.45 6.14 11.29
C LEU A 91 5.18 6.16 12.15
N ASN A 92 4.18 6.96 11.75
CA ASN A 92 2.86 6.91 12.38
C ASN A 92 2.29 5.47 12.36
N PRO A 93 1.91 4.89 13.52
CA PRO A 93 1.32 3.55 13.61
C PRO A 93 0.08 3.32 12.74
N GLU A 94 -0.68 4.38 12.43
CA GLU A 94 -1.84 4.32 11.52
C GLU A 94 -1.44 3.90 10.10
N LEU A 95 -0.17 4.10 9.72
CA LEU A 95 0.36 3.77 8.40
C LEU A 95 1.03 2.38 8.33
N HIS A 96 1.07 1.63 9.42
CA HIS A 96 1.69 0.30 9.43
C HIS A 96 0.97 -0.69 8.52
N ASP A 97 -0.38 -0.69 8.54
CA ASP A 97 -1.16 -1.61 7.72
C ASP A 97 -0.99 -1.32 6.21
N ILE A 98 -0.98 -0.04 5.83
CA ILE A 98 -0.79 0.36 4.42
C ILE A 98 0.63 0.08 3.96
N LEU A 99 1.63 0.29 4.81
CA LEU A 99 3.01 -0.09 4.53
C LEU A 99 3.13 -1.60 4.32
N MET A 100 2.52 -2.41 5.19
CA MET A 100 2.57 -3.87 5.09
C MET A 100 2.02 -4.36 3.73
N LYS A 101 0.94 -3.76 3.23
CA LYS A 101 0.41 -4.07 1.89
C LYS A 101 1.42 -3.73 0.78
N TYR A 102 2.07 -2.57 0.86
CA TYR A 102 3.13 -2.21 -0.10
C TYR A 102 4.35 -3.13 -0.03
N LEU A 103 4.69 -3.66 1.15
CA LEU A 103 5.75 -4.68 1.26
C LEU A 103 5.37 -5.94 0.50
N TYR A 104 4.14 -6.44 0.62
CA TYR A 104 3.66 -7.59 -0.15
C TYR A 104 3.63 -7.31 -1.66
N ARG A 105 3.24 -6.09 -2.08
CA ARG A 105 3.36 -5.66 -3.48
C ARG A 105 4.81 -5.71 -3.97
N GLY A 106 5.75 -5.22 -3.16
CA GLY A 106 7.18 -5.28 -3.45
C GLY A 106 7.71 -6.71 -3.55
N LEU A 107 7.26 -7.61 -2.68
CA LEU A 107 7.62 -9.04 -2.74
C LEU A 107 7.05 -9.74 -3.97
N ALA A 108 5.89 -9.30 -4.47
CA ALA A 108 5.27 -9.87 -5.66
C ALA A 108 5.86 -9.36 -6.98
N THR A 109 6.39 -8.13 -7.01
CA THR A 109 6.77 -7.43 -8.26
C THR A 109 8.23 -6.97 -8.34
N GLY A 110 8.94 -6.98 -7.21
CA GLY A 110 10.29 -6.45 -7.08
C GLY A 110 11.38 -7.41 -7.57
N ASP A 111 12.58 -6.84 -7.76
CA ASP A 111 13.81 -7.60 -7.97
C ASP A 111 14.37 -8.14 -6.65
N ARG A 112 15.48 -8.89 -6.71
CA ARG A 112 16.11 -9.47 -5.52
C ARG A 112 16.42 -8.43 -4.44
N ILE A 113 16.94 -7.26 -4.82
CA ILE A 113 17.29 -6.20 -3.88
C ILE A 113 16.04 -5.67 -3.17
N THR A 114 14.96 -5.48 -3.94
CA THR A 114 13.67 -5.05 -3.40
C THR A 114 13.11 -6.09 -2.44
N CYS A 115 13.10 -7.37 -2.82
CA CYS A 115 12.61 -8.44 -1.96
C CYS A 115 13.39 -8.53 -0.65
N ASP A 116 14.73 -8.46 -0.71
CA ASP A 116 15.59 -8.50 0.49
C ASP A 116 15.31 -7.32 1.44
N LEU A 117 15.04 -6.11 0.91
CA LEU A 117 14.60 -4.98 1.73
C LEU A 117 13.20 -5.18 2.31
N CYS A 118 12.25 -5.62 1.48
CA CYS A 118 10.86 -5.85 1.91
C CYS A 118 10.79 -6.87 3.04
N LEU A 119 11.57 -7.95 3.00
CA LEU A 119 11.63 -8.94 4.08
C LEU A 119 12.18 -8.35 5.38
N ARG A 120 13.23 -7.52 5.32
CA ARG A 120 13.77 -6.84 6.51
C ARG A 120 12.77 -5.86 7.12
N LEU A 121 12.11 -5.06 6.29
CA LEU A 121 11.05 -4.15 6.75
C LEU A 121 9.88 -4.92 7.35
N HIS A 122 9.50 -6.05 6.73
CA HIS A 122 8.39 -6.90 7.16
C HIS A 122 8.63 -7.46 8.57
N GLU A 123 9.79 -8.07 8.80
CA GLU A 123 10.20 -8.60 10.11
C GLU A 123 10.08 -7.52 11.19
N LYS A 124 10.66 -6.34 10.94
CA LYS A 124 10.63 -5.23 11.91
C LYS A 124 9.23 -4.67 12.14
N LEU A 125 8.46 -4.50 11.08
CA LEU A 125 7.09 -4.02 11.17
C LEU A 125 6.19 -5.00 11.93
N TYR A 126 6.41 -6.31 11.75
CA TYR A 126 5.76 -7.36 12.53
C TYR A 126 6.11 -7.27 14.02
N ASP A 127 7.38 -7.06 14.37
CA ASP A 127 7.79 -6.94 15.77
C ASP A 127 7.08 -5.78 16.49
N MET A 128 6.78 -4.68 15.79
CA MET A 128 6.12 -3.50 16.38
C MET A 128 4.59 -3.54 16.31
N ALA A 129 4.02 -3.96 15.18
CA ALA A 129 2.57 -3.91 14.93
C ALA A 129 1.85 -5.25 15.20
N GLY A 130 2.62 -6.33 15.35
CA GLY A 130 2.11 -7.68 15.55
C GLY A 130 1.47 -8.30 14.30
N ILE A 131 0.88 -9.48 14.48
CA ILE A 131 0.28 -10.27 13.38
C ILE A 131 -0.92 -9.58 12.71
N GLY A 132 -1.55 -8.61 13.38
CA GLY A 132 -2.76 -7.94 12.87
C GLY A 132 -2.54 -7.21 11.54
N CYS A 133 -1.39 -6.55 11.36
CA CYS A 133 -1.09 -5.83 10.12
C CYS A 133 -0.91 -6.80 8.93
N ILE A 134 -0.35 -7.98 9.18
CA ILE A 134 -0.22 -9.05 8.18
C ILE A 134 -1.59 -9.59 7.79
N MET A 135 -2.42 -9.94 8.78
CA MET A 135 -3.76 -10.49 8.51
C MET A 135 -4.62 -9.52 7.71
N ARG A 136 -4.58 -8.22 8.04
CA ARG A 136 -5.30 -7.18 7.28
C ARG A 136 -4.74 -6.96 5.88
N ALA A 137 -3.43 -7.11 5.69
CA ALA A 137 -2.83 -7.03 4.35
C ALA A 137 -3.21 -8.22 3.47
N ILE A 138 -3.16 -9.45 3.98
CA ILE A 138 -3.49 -10.66 3.22
C ILE A 138 -5.00 -10.79 2.96
N SER A 139 -5.84 -10.28 3.87
CA SER A 139 -7.29 -10.29 3.71
C SER A 139 -7.81 -9.21 2.75
N ASP A 140 -6.96 -8.32 2.26
CA ASP A 140 -7.34 -7.31 1.27
C ASP A 140 -7.52 -7.94 -0.11
N THR A 141 -8.75 -8.35 -0.40
CA THR A 141 -9.14 -8.98 -1.68
C THR A 141 -9.25 -7.98 -2.83
N GLN A 142 -9.33 -6.69 -2.54
CA GLN A 142 -9.50 -5.64 -3.55
C GLN A 142 -8.15 -5.19 -4.14
N ASN A 143 -7.03 -5.62 -3.55
CA ASN A 143 -5.66 -5.33 -3.98
C ASN A 143 -5.47 -3.82 -4.29
N LEU A 144 -5.74 -3.01 -3.27
CA LEU A 144 -5.96 -1.57 -3.40
C LEU A 144 -4.67 -0.74 -3.41
N VAL A 145 -3.49 -1.37 -3.47
CA VAL A 145 -2.19 -0.68 -3.50
C VAL A 145 -1.18 -1.27 -4.46
#